data_AF-A0A941QZV3-F1
#
_entry.id   AF-A0A941QZV3-F1
#
_cell.length_a   1.000
_cell.length_b   1.000
_cell.length_c   1.000
_cell.angle_alpha   90.00
_cell.angle_beta   90.00
_cell.angle_gamma   90.00
#
_symmetry.space_group_name_H-M   'P 1'
#
loop_
_entity.id
_entity.type
_entity.pdbx_description
1 polymer ?
#
loop_
_entity_poly.entity_id
_entity_poly.type
_entity_poly.pdbx_seq_one_letter_code
_entity_poly.pdbx_strand_id
1 'polypeptide(L)'
;MISIHLKEIIENALREDIGMGDLTSKSIFDADHYSKGTFVSKAEGVLSGLDVLQIAYNFLGSNVNVNLLKEDGDSVGIKDRIAEVEGPTQVLLSAERVILNLMQHLSGIATSTAEVIRLLDDPTIEIVDTRKTLPGLRALQKYAVTCGDGKNHRFRLDDGVMIKDNHIKAAGSITKAIELVRSKIGHMVKIEVETESKEQVLEAVEAKADVIMLDNRTPEEIKELVKLIPDEILVEVSGGITPNSINSFKGCGADVISLGWLTHSVKALDISFNLNN
;
A
#
# COMPACT_ATOMS: atom_id res chain seq x y z
N MET A 1 -14.18 1.58 -6.52
CA MET A 1 -13.40 2.83 -6.34
C MET A 1 -11.99 2.74 -6.92
N ILE A 2 -11.25 1.64 -6.73
CA ILE A 2 -9.93 1.44 -7.37
C ILE A 2 -10.02 1.48 -8.89
N SER A 3 -11.06 0.87 -9.48
CA SER A 3 -11.20 0.74 -10.95
C SER A 3 -11.12 2.05 -11.75
N ILE A 4 -11.59 3.19 -11.24
CA ILE A 4 -11.51 4.47 -11.98
C ILE A 4 -10.08 5.00 -11.99
N HIS A 5 -9.45 5.12 -10.82
CA HIS A 5 -8.05 5.55 -10.70
C HIS A 5 -7.09 4.58 -11.39
N LEU A 6 -7.38 3.28 -11.31
CA LEU A 6 -6.60 2.22 -11.96
C LEU A 6 -6.64 2.36 -13.49
N LYS A 7 -7.81 2.64 -14.07
CA LYS A 7 -7.94 2.89 -15.52
C LYS A 7 -7.11 4.09 -15.97
N GLU A 8 -7.19 5.22 -15.28
CA GLU A 8 -6.43 6.43 -15.63
C GLU A 8 -4.92 6.19 -15.56
N ILE A 9 -4.45 5.48 -14.53
CA ILE A 9 -3.02 5.15 -14.36
C ILE A 9 -2.56 4.22 -15.49
N ILE A 10 -3.32 3.17 -15.77
CA ILE A 10 -2.98 2.20 -16.82
C ILE A 10 -2.99 2.85 -18.20
N GLU A 11 -3.99 3.69 -18.50
CA GLU A 11 -4.04 4.43 -19.76
C GLU A 11 -2.81 5.33 -19.93
N ASN A 12 -2.44 6.09 -18.89
CA ASN A 12 -1.27 6.96 -18.95
C ASN A 12 0.03 6.15 -19.12
N ALA A 13 0.18 5.03 -18.41
CA ALA A 13 1.35 4.16 -18.51
C ALA A 13 1.46 3.48 -19.90
N LEU A 14 0.33 3.02 -20.46
CA LEU A 14 0.31 2.46 -21.82
C LEU A 14 0.62 3.52 -22.87
N ARG A 15 0.11 4.74 -22.72
CA ARG A 15 0.45 5.86 -23.63
C ARG A 15 1.92 6.25 -23.54
N GLU A 16 2.50 6.23 -22.35
CA GLU A 16 3.93 6.47 -22.11
C GLU A 16 4.79 5.43 -22.84
N ASP A 17 4.51 4.13 -22.65
CA ASP A 17 5.37 3.05 -23.14
C ASP A 17 5.17 2.76 -24.64
N ILE A 18 3.92 2.76 -25.12
CA ILE A 18 3.60 2.45 -26.51
C ILE A 18 3.88 3.64 -27.44
N GLY A 19 3.65 4.88 -26.98
CA GLY A 19 3.80 6.08 -27.81
C GLY A 19 3.00 6.00 -29.12
N MET A 20 3.70 5.99 -30.26
CA MET A 20 3.10 5.87 -31.60
C MET A 20 2.90 4.42 -32.07
N GLY A 21 3.38 3.44 -31.28
CA GLY A 21 3.24 2.01 -31.53
C GLY A 21 4.51 1.21 -31.24
N ASP A 22 4.33 -0.07 -30.95
CA ASP A 22 5.40 -1.04 -30.76
C ASP A 22 6.02 -1.44 -32.12
N LEU A 23 7.18 -0.87 -32.42
CA LEU A 23 7.92 -1.15 -33.67
C LEU A 23 8.35 -2.61 -33.78
N THR A 24 8.74 -3.23 -32.67
CA THR A 24 9.29 -4.59 -32.67
C THR A 24 8.20 -5.59 -33.00
N SER A 25 7.10 -5.56 -32.26
CA SER A 25 6.00 -6.51 -32.47
C SER A 25 5.34 -6.33 -33.83
N LYS A 26 5.16 -5.08 -34.30
CA LYS A 26 4.59 -4.79 -35.63
C LYS A 26 5.49 -5.20 -36.80
N SER A 27 6.81 -5.27 -36.58
CA SER A 27 7.76 -5.66 -37.65
C SER A 27 7.92 -7.18 -37.78
N ILE A 28 7.60 -7.92 -36.71
CA ILE A 28 7.83 -9.37 -36.65
C ILE A 28 6.52 -10.15 -36.91
N PHE A 29 5.39 -9.67 -36.40
CA PHE A 29 4.14 -10.42 -36.41
C PHE A 29 3.09 -9.73 -37.28
N ASP A 30 2.36 -10.51 -38.07
CA ASP A 30 1.17 -10.02 -38.76
C ASP A 30 0.04 -9.68 -37.78
N ALA A 31 -0.92 -8.86 -38.21
CA ALA A 31 -2.00 -8.37 -37.34
C ALA A 31 -2.98 -9.48 -36.88
N ASP A 32 -3.06 -10.58 -37.62
CA ASP A 32 -3.90 -11.75 -37.32
C ASP A 32 -3.14 -12.85 -36.55
N HIS A 33 -1.83 -12.67 -36.31
CA HIS A 33 -1.05 -13.61 -35.53
C HIS A 33 -1.55 -13.66 -34.07
N TYR A 34 -1.87 -14.85 -33.60
CA TYR A 34 -2.45 -15.11 -32.28
C TYR A 34 -1.48 -15.90 -31.41
N SER A 35 -1.50 -15.66 -30.10
CA SER A 35 -0.70 -16.42 -29.14
C SER A 35 -1.43 -16.64 -27.82
N LYS A 36 -0.98 -17.69 -27.12
CA LYS A 36 -1.31 -17.94 -25.72
C LYS A 36 -0.09 -17.63 -24.88
N GLY A 37 -0.29 -17.09 -23.69
CA GLY A 37 0.79 -16.89 -22.73
C GLY A 37 0.33 -17.06 -21.30
N THR A 38 1.30 -17.19 -20.41
CA THR A 38 1.09 -17.40 -18.98
C THR A 38 1.93 -16.41 -18.17
N PHE A 39 1.29 -15.74 -17.22
CA PHE A 39 1.98 -15.00 -16.16
C PHE A 39 2.37 -15.96 -15.04
N VAL A 40 3.65 -15.95 -14.66
CA VAL A 40 4.25 -16.92 -13.74
C VAL A 40 5.08 -16.20 -12.69
N SER A 41 4.86 -16.53 -11.41
CA SER A 41 5.70 -16.02 -10.33
C SER A 41 7.09 -16.65 -10.37
N LYS A 42 8.13 -15.82 -10.20
CA LYS A 42 9.54 -16.25 -10.07
C LYS A 42 10.05 -16.16 -8.64
N ALA A 43 9.21 -15.71 -7.71
CA ALA A 43 9.53 -15.57 -6.30
C ALA A 43 8.36 -16.01 -5.42
N GLU A 44 8.63 -16.22 -4.13
CA GLU A 44 7.58 -16.40 -3.13
C GLU A 44 7.05 -15.04 -2.68
N GLY A 45 5.73 -14.92 -2.47
CA GLY A 45 5.12 -13.68 -2.02
C GLY A 45 3.60 -13.70 -2.03
N VAL A 46 3.01 -12.51 -2.00
CA VAL A 46 1.56 -12.27 -2.03
C VAL A 46 1.22 -11.44 -3.27
N LEU A 47 0.18 -11.85 -4.00
CA LEU A 47 -0.26 -11.18 -5.23
C LEU A 47 -1.09 -9.93 -4.93
N SER A 48 -0.92 -8.91 -5.77
CA SER A 48 -1.79 -7.74 -5.83
C SER A 48 -1.78 -7.10 -7.21
N GLY A 49 -2.94 -6.60 -7.65
CA GLY A 49 -3.10 -5.84 -8.89
C GLY A 49 -3.49 -6.69 -10.10
N LEU A 50 -4.15 -7.84 -9.93
CA LEU A 50 -4.55 -8.69 -11.06
C LEU A 50 -5.54 -8.02 -12.03
N ASP A 51 -6.34 -7.07 -11.54
CA ASP A 51 -7.23 -6.24 -12.37
C ASP A 51 -6.49 -5.47 -13.48
N VAL A 52 -5.17 -5.24 -13.32
CA VAL A 52 -4.33 -4.57 -14.33
C VAL A 52 -4.38 -5.31 -15.67
N LEU A 53 -4.38 -6.65 -15.65
CA LEU A 53 -4.40 -7.48 -16.86
C LEU A 53 -5.59 -7.14 -17.75
N GLN A 54 -6.80 -7.27 -17.20
CA GLN A 54 -8.02 -7.07 -17.96
C GLN A 54 -8.16 -5.62 -18.42
N ILE A 55 -7.81 -4.65 -17.58
CA ILE A 55 -7.93 -3.23 -17.91
C ILE A 55 -6.95 -2.84 -19.02
N ALA A 56 -5.69 -3.29 -18.94
CA ALA A 56 -4.67 -2.98 -19.95
C ALA A 56 -5.04 -3.54 -21.32
N TYR A 57 -5.44 -4.81 -21.40
CA TYR A 57 -5.84 -5.41 -22.68
C TYR A 57 -7.12 -4.82 -23.25
N ASN A 58 -8.10 -4.48 -22.40
CA ASN A 58 -9.31 -3.80 -22.84
C ASN A 58 -9.01 -2.42 -23.42
N PHE A 59 -8.07 -1.68 -22.83
CA PHE A 59 -7.68 -0.35 -23.32
C PHE A 59 -7.09 -0.40 -24.73
N LEU A 60 -6.31 -1.44 -25.04
CA LEU A 60 -5.73 -1.64 -26.38
C LEU A 60 -6.75 -2.13 -27.43
N GLY A 61 -8.03 -2.27 -27.06
CA GLY A 61 -9.13 -2.51 -27.99
C GLY A 61 -9.18 -3.90 -28.61
N SER A 62 -8.54 -4.88 -27.97
CA SER A 62 -8.38 -6.24 -28.51
C SER A 62 -9.22 -7.30 -27.78
N ASN A 63 -9.62 -8.34 -28.51
CA ASN A 63 -10.31 -9.51 -27.97
C ASN A 63 -9.29 -10.47 -27.29
N VAL A 64 -8.71 -10.02 -26.18
CA VAL A 64 -7.83 -10.85 -25.34
C VAL A 64 -8.68 -11.53 -24.28
N ASN A 65 -8.66 -12.85 -24.27
CA ASN A 65 -9.25 -13.65 -23.20
C ASN A 65 -8.27 -13.71 -22.03
N VAL A 66 -8.70 -13.30 -20.84
CA VAL A 66 -7.91 -13.32 -19.61
C VAL A 66 -8.53 -14.33 -18.65
N ASN A 67 -7.79 -15.38 -18.31
CA ASN A 67 -8.18 -16.40 -17.33
C ASN A 67 -7.29 -16.27 -16.09
N LEU A 68 -7.82 -15.70 -15.01
CA LEU A 68 -7.12 -15.59 -13.74
C LEU A 68 -7.11 -16.96 -13.03
N LEU A 69 -5.93 -17.39 -12.56
CA LEU A 69 -5.75 -18.66 -11.83
C LEU A 69 -5.56 -18.43 -10.32
N LYS A 70 -5.45 -17.17 -9.92
CA LYS A 70 -5.21 -16.67 -8.57
C LYS A 70 -6.03 -15.41 -8.35
N GLU A 71 -6.19 -15.02 -7.10
CA GLU A 71 -6.85 -13.78 -6.68
C GLU A 71 -5.87 -12.83 -5.95
N ASP A 72 -6.20 -11.54 -5.90
CA ASP A 72 -5.41 -10.57 -5.12
C ASP A 72 -5.49 -10.92 -3.64
N GLY A 73 -4.33 -11.01 -2.98
CA GLY A 73 -4.17 -11.53 -1.61
C GLY A 73 -3.74 -13.00 -1.53
N ASP A 74 -3.77 -13.75 -2.64
CA ASP A 74 -3.25 -15.11 -2.65
C ASP A 74 -1.75 -15.15 -2.44
N SER A 75 -1.29 -16.14 -1.67
CA SER A 75 0.11 -16.52 -1.62
C SER A 75 0.52 -17.27 -2.90
N VAL A 76 1.74 -16.99 -3.37
CA VAL A 76 2.36 -17.64 -4.52
C VAL A 76 3.76 -18.14 -4.23
N GLY A 77 4.12 -19.27 -4.84
CA GLY A 77 5.46 -19.82 -4.87
C GLY A 77 6.17 -19.64 -6.21
N ILE A 78 7.44 -20.05 -6.27
CA ILE A 78 8.22 -20.08 -7.50
C ILE A 78 7.55 -21.03 -8.51
N LYS A 79 7.35 -20.55 -9.75
CA LYS A 79 6.67 -21.23 -10.87
C LYS A 79 5.14 -21.32 -10.77
N ASP A 80 4.52 -20.71 -9.75
CA ASP A 80 3.06 -20.63 -9.72
C ASP A 80 2.53 -19.83 -10.91
N ARG A 81 1.49 -20.36 -11.55
CA ARG A 81 0.80 -19.72 -12.67
C ARG A 81 -0.24 -18.77 -12.08
N ILE A 82 -0.18 -17.51 -12.49
CA ILE A 82 -1.00 -16.42 -11.96
C ILE A 82 -2.22 -16.20 -12.86
N ALA A 83 -1.99 -16.12 -14.17
CA ALA A 83 -3.02 -15.93 -15.17
C ALA A 83 -2.60 -16.52 -16.52
N GLU A 84 -3.56 -16.93 -17.32
CA GLU A 84 -3.40 -17.29 -18.71
C GLU A 84 -4.08 -16.25 -19.59
N VAL A 85 -3.48 -15.91 -20.73
CA VAL A 85 -4.03 -14.97 -21.70
C VAL A 85 -3.96 -15.53 -23.12
N GLU A 86 -4.95 -15.21 -23.93
CA GLU A 86 -5.01 -15.59 -25.34
C GLU A 86 -5.50 -14.41 -26.18
N GLY A 87 -4.74 -14.00 -27.19
CA GLY A 87 -5.04 -12.80 -27.96
C GLY A 87 -4.07 -12.53 -29.11
N PRO A 88 -4.24 -11.41 -29.84
CA PRO A 88 -3.31 -10.97 -30.86
C PRO A 88 -1.92 -10.76 -30.25
N THR A 89 -0.89 -11.37 -30.85
CA THR A 89 0.47 -11.39 -30.29
C THR A 89 1.05 -10.00 -30.11
N GLN A 90 0.80 -9.10 -31.07
CA GLN A 90 1.23 -7.70 -30.96
C GLN A 90 0.68 -7.04 -29.68
N VAL A 91 -0.59 -7.30 -29.34
CA VAL A 91 -1.24 -6.68 -28.18
C VAL A 91 -0.74 -7.28 -26.87
N LEU A 92 -0.57 -8.61 -26.82
CA LEU A 92 -0.01 -9.29 -25.66
C LEU A 92 1.37 -8.74 -25.29
N LEU A 93 2.24 -8.57 -26.29
CA LEU A 93 3.61 -8.09 -26.08
C LEU A 93 3.69 -6.58 -25.82
N SER A 94 2.86 -5.77 -26.49
CA SER A 94 2.84 -4.31 -26.27
C SER A 94 2.35 -3.90 -24.87
N ALA A 95 1.50 -4.71 -24.22
CA ALA A 95 1.03 -4.42 -22.87
C ALA A 95 1.93 -5.01 -21.77
N GLU A 96 2.80 -5.96 -22.12
CA GLU A 96 3.54 -6.82 -21.18
C GLU A 96 4.26 -6.00 -20.11
N ARG A 97 5.05 -5.01 -20.53
CA ARG A 97 5.92 -4.26 -19.62
C ARG A 97 5.12 -3.46 -18.60
N VAL A 98 4.08 -2.77 -19.04
CA VAL A 98 3.20 -1.97 -18.16
C VAL A 98 2.49 -2.87 -17.17
N ILE A 99 1.94 -4.01 -17.63
CA ILE A 99 1.27 -4.98 -16.77
C ILE A 99 2.23 -5.52 -15.70
N LEU A 100 3.41 -6.00 -16.12
CA LEU A 100 4.40 -6.55 -15.21
C LEU A 100 4.87 -5.49 -14.21
N ASN A 101 5.24 -4.29 -14.64
CA ASN A 101 5.72 -3.23 -13.74
C ASN A 101 4.71 -2.93 -12.62
N LEU A 102 3.42 -2.84 -12.95
CA LEU A 102 2.37 -2.58 -11.95
C LEU A 102 2.16 -3.79 -11.04
N MET A 103 1.94 -4.98 -11.59
CA MET A 103 1.71 -6.19 -10.80
C MET A 103 2.89 -6.53 -9.88
N GLN A 104 4.11 -6.45 -10.39
CA GLN A 104 5.32 -6.72 -9.62
C GLN A 104 5.50 -5.72 -8.47
N HIS A 105 5.26 -4.41 -8.73
CA HIS A 105 5.34 -3.37 -7.70
C HIS A 105 4.29 -3.57 -6.60
N LEU A 106 3.03 -3.77 -6.98
CA LEU A 106 1.93 -3.96 -6.01
C LEU A 106 2.10 -5.26 -5.23
N SER A 107 2.44 -6.36 -5.89
CA SER A 107 2.72 -7.63 -5.22
C SER A 107 3.93 -7.53 -4.29
N GLY A 108 4.93 -6.71 -4.60
CA GLY A 108 6.03 -6.41 -3.69
C GLY A 108 5.58 -5.76 -2.38
N ILE A 109 4.65 -4.80 -2.44
CA ILE A 109 4.06 -4.14 -1.27
C ILE A 109 3.25 -5.14 -0.43
N ALA A 110 2.38 -5.93 -1.07
CA ALA A 110 1.57 -6.94 -0.40
C ALA A 110 2.46 -7.98 0.30
N THR A 111 3.51 -8.44 -0.39
CA THR A 111 4.50 -9.38 0.16
C THR A 111 5.20 -8.81 1.39
N SER A 112 5.71 -7.58 1.32
CA SER A 112 6.38 -6.94 2.47
C SER A 112 5.42 -6.70 3.64
N THR A 113 4.15 -6.39 3.35
CA THR A 113 3.13 -6.18 4.39
C THR A 113 2.82 -7.48 5.13
N ALA A 114 2.57 -8.57 4.39
CA ALA A 114 2.34 -9.88 4.98
C ALA A 114 3.57 -10.38 5.75
N GLU A 115 4.78 -10.11 5.25
CA GLU A 115 6.02 -10.45 5.93
C GLU A 115 6.14 -9.75 7.30
N VAL A 116 5.88 -8.45 7.39
CA VAL A 116 6.02 -7.73 8.66
C VAL A 116 4.95 -8.08 9.67
N ILE A 117 3.72 -8.36 9.23
CA ILE A 117 2.65 -8.85 10.10
C ILE A 117 3.08 -10.19 10.72
N ARG A 118 3.61 -11.10 9.89
CA ARG A 118 4.13 -12.39 10.36
C ARG A 118 5.32 -12.23 11.30
N LEU A 119 6.22 -11.28 11.05
CA LEU A 119 7.39 -11.02 11.90
C LEU A 119 7.01 -10.35 13.24
N LEU A 120 5.96 -9.52 13.26
CA LEU A 120 5.43 -8.93 14.48
C LEU A 120 4.80 -9.99 15.38
N ASP A 121 4.07 -10.95 14.78
CA ASP A 121 3.43 -12.08 15.49
C ASP A 121 2.58 -11.61 16.68
N ASP A 122 1.85 -10.50 16.48
CA ASP A 122 0.96 -9.92 17.47
C ASP A 122 -0.36 -9.50 16.83
N PRO A 123 -1.43 -10.29 16.95
CA PRO A 123 -2.70 -10.02 16.29
C PRO A 123 -3.47 -8.85 16.91
N THR A 124 -3.03 -8.31 18.06
CA THR A 124 -3.66 -7.14 18.67
C THR A 124 -3.15 -5.82 18.08
N ILE A 125 -2.09 -5.86 17.26
CA ILE A 125 -1.46 -4.69 16.68
C ILE A 125 -1.68 -4.69 15.17
N GLU A 126 -2.33 -3.65 14.66
CA GLU A 126 -2.58 -3.50 13.23
C GLU A 126 -1.37 -2.86 12.54
N ILE A 127 -0.91 -3.45 11.43
CA ILE A 127 0.07 -2.81 10.55
C ILE A 127 -0.67 -1.90 9.59
N VAL A 128 -0.27 -0.63 9.55
CA VAL A 128 -0.82 0.35 8.61
C VAL A 128 0.25 0.98 7.73
N ASP A 129 -0.18 1.47 6.58
CA ASP A 129 0.63 2.27 5.68
C ASP A 129 0.70 3.75 6.09
N THR A 130 1.17 4.62 5.18
CA THR A 130 1.18 6.07 5.38
C THR A 130 0.84 6.80 4.07
N ARG A 131 0.99 8.12 4.07
CA ARG A 131 0.94 8.95 2.85
C ARG A 131 2.27 9.05 2.11
N LYS A 132 3.34 8.38 2.57
CA LYS A 132 4.65 8.31 1.91
C LYS A 132 4.61 7.34 0.72
N THR A 133 3.75 7.65 -0.24
CA THR A 133 3.49 6.85 -1.45
C THR A 133 4.12 7.50 -2.67
N LEU A 134 4.34 6.71 -3.73
CA LEU A 134 4.69 7.27 -5.04
C LEU A 134 3.57 8.20 -5.54
N PRO A 135 3.90 9.40 -6.04
CA PRO A 135 2.90 10.30 -6.63
C PRO A 135 2.10 9.61 -7.73
N GLY A 136 0.79 9.82 -7.76
CA GLY A 136 -0.13 9.18 -8.72
C GLY A 136 -0.56 7.75 -8.34
N LEU A 137 0.27 6.98 -7.63
CA LEU A 137 -0.01 5.55 -7.36
C LEU A 137 -0.64 5.27 -5.99
N ARG A 138 -0.91 6.31 -5.17
CA ARG A 138 -1.38 6.12 -3.78
C ARG A 138 -2.53 5.12 -3.66
N ALA A 139 -3.57 5.25 -4.47
CA ALA A 139 -4.74 4.38 -4.37
C ALA A 139 -4.38 2.90 -4.57
N LEU A 140 -3.47 2.60 -5.50
CA LEU A 140 -3.02 1.25 -5.82
C LEU A 140 -2.09 0.73 -4.72
N GLN A 141 -1.15 1.55 -4.25
CA GLN A 141 -0.22 1.14 -3.19
C GLN A 141 -0.93 0.87 -1.86
N LYS A 142 -1.92 1.69 -1.50
CA LYS A 142 -2.79 1.46 -0.33
C LYS A 142 -3.64 0.20 -0.48
N TYR A 143 -4.12 -0.09 -1.69
CA TYR A 143 -4.79 -1.36 -1.97
C TYR A 143 -3.85 -2.56 -1.79
N ALA A 144 -2.61 -2.47 -2.29
CA ALA A 144 -1.64 -3.53 -2.13
C ALA A 144 -1.29 -3.83 -0.66
N VAL A 145 -1.27 -2.82 0.21
CA VAL A 145 -1.14 -3.01 1.66
C VAL A 145 -2.29 -3.88 2.19
N THR A 146 -3.53 -3.63 1.75
CA THR A 146 -4.68 -4.45 2.17
C THR A 146 -4.66 -5.87 1.62
N CYS A 147 -4.07 -6.10 0.43
CA CYS A 147 -3.86 -7.45 -0.08
C CYS A 147 -2.87 -8.25 0.78
N GLY A 148 -1.93 -7.58 1.46
CA GLY A 148 -1.00 -8.20 2.40
C GLY A 148 -1.51 -8.22 3.84
N ASP A 149 -2.82 -8.15 4.07
CA ASP A 149 -3.50 -8.09 5.37
C ASP A 149 -3.22 -6.85 6.24
N GLY A 150 -2.55 -5.83 5.69
CA GLY A 150 -2.42 -4.54 6.36
C GLY A 150 -3.69 -3.69 6.28
N LYS A 151 -3.71 -2.58 7.03
CA LYS A 151 -4.80 -1.60 6.98
C LYS A 151 -4.32 -0.24 6.50
N ASN A 152 -5.27 0.59 6.10
CA ASN A 152 -4.97 1.91 5.56
C ASN A 152 -5.03 2.96 6.67
N HIS A 153 -3.97 3.73 6.83
CA HIS A 153 -4.04 5.06 7.45
C HIS A 153 -4.82 6.01 6.52
N ARG A 154 -5.05 7.25 6.95
CA ARG A 154 -5.74 8.28 6.15
C ARG A 154 -5.18 8.39 4.73
N PHE A 155 -6.05 8.46 3.73
CA PHE A 155 -5.63 8.47 2.31
C PHE A 155 -5.00 9.81 1.92
N ARG A 156 -5.48 10.91 2.47
CA ARG A 156 -5.21 12.29 2.07
C ARG A 156 -5.30 13.21 3.29
N LEU A 157 -5.22 14.52 3.05
CA LEU A 157 -5.30 15.53 4.12
C LEU A 157 -6.75 15.78 4.58
N ASP A 158 -7.73 15.35 3.79
CA ASP A 158 -9.18 15.53 4.01
C ASP A 158 -9.86 14.34 4.68
N ASP A 159 -9.15 13.24 4.94
CA ASP A 159 -9.75 12.02 5.53
C ASP A 159 -9.61 11.91 7.06
N GLY A 160 -8.70 12.68 7.67
CA GLY A 160 -8.38 12.59 9.08
C GLY A 160 -7.44 13.71 9.54
N VAL A 161 -7.65 14.21 10.76
CA VAL A 161 -6.77 15.23 11.33
C VAL A 161 -5.57 14.56 11.97
N MET A 162 -4.39 15.09 11.67
CA MET A 162 -3.13 14.65 12.27
C MET A 162 -2.32 15.89 12.64
N ILE A 163 -2.27 16.18 13.93
CA ILE A 163 -1.58 17.32 14.51
C ILE A 163 -0.12 16.89 14.77
N LYS A 164 0.77 17.43 13.94
CA LYS A 164 2.23 17.23 14.04
C LYS A 164 2.92 18.31 14.87
N ASP A 165 4.20 18.10 15.17
CA ASP A 165 5.08 19.04 15.87
C ASP A 165 4.94 20.51 15.42
N ASN A 166 4.92 20.75 14.11
CA ASN A 166 4.82 22.08 13.51
C ASN A 166 3.45 22.72 13.73
N HIS A 167 2.39 21.92 13.75
CA HIS A 167 1.04 22.39 14.07
C HIS A 167 0.94 22.77 15.55
N ILE A 168 1.51 21.96 16.45
CA ILE A 168 1.56 22.22 17.89
C ILE A 168 2.31 23.54 18.15
N LYS A 169 3.51 23.69 17.57
CA LYS A 169 4.34 24.90 17.68
C LYS A 169 3.58 26.14 17.19
N ALA A 170 2.88 26.05 16.06
CA ALA A 170 2.12 27.16 15.50
C ALA A 170 0.84 27.51 16.30
N ALA A 171 0.16 26.50 16.86
CA ALA A 171 -1.03 26.70 17.69
C ALA A 171 -0.69 27.23 19.10
N GLY A 172 0.45 26.80 19.64
CA GLY A 172 1.01 27.16 20.94
C GLY A 172 0.94 26.03 21.97
N SER A 173 0.04 25.04 21.81
CA SER A 173 -0.05 23.85 22.67
C SER A 173 -0.90 22.76 21.99
N ILE A 174 -0.85 21.52 22.50
CA ILE A 174 -1.68 20.41 22.01
C ILE A 174 -3.16 20.68 22.31
N THR A 175 -3.47 21.07 23.56
CA THR A 175 -4.85 21.38 23.97
C THR A 175 -5.49 22.42 23.05
N LYS A 176 -4.79 23.53 22.80
CA LYS A 176 -5.28 24.59 21.92
C LYS A 176 -5.44 24.12 20.47
N ALA A 177 -4.52 23.29 19.97
CA ALA A 177 -4.62 22.73 18.63
C ALA A 177 -5.88 21.84 18.48
N ILE A 178 -6.13 20.95 19.45
CA ILE A 178 -7.31 20.08 19.46
C ILE A 178 -8.60 20.89 19.58
N GLU A 179 -8.67 21.89 20.46
CA GLU A 179 -9.84 22.77 20.60
C GLU A 179 -10.18 23.49 19.29
N LEU A 180 -9.17 24.06 18.62
CA LEU A 180 -9.33 24.72 17.34
C LEU A 180 -9.85 23.76 16.26
N VAL A 181 -9.36 22.53 16.24
CA VAL A 181 -9.83 21.48 15.33
C VAL A 181 -11.29 21.12 15.64
N ARG A 182 -11.61 20.74 16.88
CA ARG A 182 -12.96 20.33 17.32
C ARG A 182 -14.01 21.41 17.08
N SER A 183 -13.63 22.70 17.10
CA SER A 183 -14.54 23.81 16.77
C SER A 183 -14.97 23.88 15.30
N LYS A 184 -14.28 23.16 14.39
CA LYS A 184 -14.46 23.25 12.94
C LYS A 184 -14.83 21.94 12.26
N ILE A 185 -14.38 20.80 12.79
CA ILE A 185 -14.59 19.49 12.16
C ILE A 185 -15.81 18.77 12.73
N GLY A 186 -16.47 17.96 11.89
CA GLY A 186 -17.60 17.13 12.31
C GLY A 186 -17.17 15.87 13.07
N HIS A 187 -18.10 15.29 13.83
CA HIS A 187 -17.88 14.13 14.70
C HIS A 187 -17.39 12.84 14.01
N MET A 188 -17.42 12.78 12.67
CA MET A 188 -16.97 11.62 11.89
C MET A 188 -15.45 11.62 11.61
N VAL A 189 -14.73 12.69 11.95
CA VAL A 189 -13.31 12.85 11.65
C VAL A 189 -12.50 12.71 12.94
N LYS A 190 -11.64 11.69 13.02
CA LYS A 190 -10.73 11.49 14.14
C LYS A 190 -9.60 12.52 14.15
N ILE A 191 -9.13 12.83 15.36
CA ILE A 191 -8.00 13.71 15.66
C ILE A 191 -6.87 12.89 16.25
N GLU A 192 -5.82 12.75 15.46
CA GLU A 192 -4.56 12.14 15.88
C GLU A 192 -3.54 13.22 16.24
N VAL A 193 -2.75 13.00 17.29
CA VAL A 193 -1.66 13.90 17.71
C VAL A 193 -0.34 13.14 17.83
N GLU A 194 0.70 13.66 17.20
CA GLU A 194 2.08 13.19 17.32
C GLU A 194 2.73 13.77 18.58
N THR A 195 3.32 12.91 19.40
CA THR A 195 3.90 13.28 20.70
C THR A 195 5.38 12.86 20.80
N GLU A 196 6.19 13.77 21.34
CA GLU A 196 7.65 13.66 21.50
C GLU A 196 8.08 13.68 22.98
N SER A 197 7.15 13.69 23.94
CA SER A 197 7.48 13.60 25.37
C SER A 197 6.32 13.06 26.20
N LYS A 198 6.62 12.62 27.42
CA LYS A 198 5.60 12.17 28.40
C LYS A 198 4.61 13.29 28.73
N GLU A 199 5.09 14.53 28.83
CA GLU A 199 4.25 15.71 29.11
C GLU A 199 3.26 15.95 27.97
N GLN A 200 3.70 15.79 26.71
CA GLN A 200 2.82 15.88 25.55
C GLN A 200 1.78 14.76 25.50
N VAL A 201 2.15 13.54 25.89
CA VAL A 201 1.18 12.44 26.02
C VAL A 201 0.10 12.79 27.04
N LEU A 202 0.47 13.28 28.22
CA LEU A 202 -0.49 13.69 29.25
C LEU A 202 -1.37 14.86 28.79
N GLU A 203 -0.81 15.85 28.09
CA GLU A 203 -1.59 16.96 27.51
C GLU A 203 -2.60 16.44 26.47
N ALA A 204 -2.20 15.51 25.60
CA ALA A 204 -3.07 14.92 24.58
C ALA A 204 -4.21 14.08 25.20
N VAL A 205 -3.93 13.36 26.28
CA VAL A 205 -4.95 12.61 27.05
C VAL A 205 -5.97 13.56 27.66
N GLU A 206 -5.53 14.62 28.36
CA GLU A 206 -6.43 15.61 28.97
C GLU A 206 -7.28 16.33 27.91
N ALA A 207 -6.68 16.64 26.75
CA ALA A 207 -7.35 17.24 25.62
C ALA A 207 -8.25 16.26 24.83
N LYS A 208 -8.28 14.98 25.22
CA LYS A 208 -9.09 13.91 24.62
C LYS A 208 -8.82 13.76 23.12
N ALA A 209 -7.56 13.60 22.72
CA ALA A 209 -7.24 13.16 21.37
C ALA A 209 -7.90 11.80 21.08
N ASP A 210 -8.28 11.54 19.83
CA ASP A 210 -8.88 10.24 19.47
C ASP A 210 -7.80 9.17 19.20
N VAL A 211 -6.59 9.62 18.82
CA VAL A 211 -5.39 8.80 18.62
C VAL A 211 -4.16 9.56 19.11
N ILE A 212 -3.25 8.88 19.81
CA ILE A 212 -1.94 9.42 20.19
C ILE A 212 -0.86 8.62 19.47
N MET A 213 -0.05 9.33 18.68
CA MET A 213 1.11 8.76 18.01
C MET A 213 2.37 8.95 18.87
N LEU A 214 3.05 7.84 19.16
CA LEU A 214 4.35 7.78 19.81
C LEU A 214 5.43 7.60 18.72
N ASP A 215 6.09 8.69 18.34
CA ASP A 215 7.08 8.68 17.26
C ASP A 215 8.50 8.38 17.79
N ASN A 216 9.22 7.50 17.09
CA ASN A 216 10.62 7.13 17.32
C ASN A 216 10.94 6.70 18.77
N ARG A 217 10.10 5.84 19.36
CA ARG A 217 10.26 5.27 20.71
C ARG A 217 10.71 3.82 20.72
N THR A 218 11.45 3.43 21.76
CA THR A 218 11.75 2.01 21.99
C THR A 218 10.52 1.27 22.52
N PRO A 219 10.42 -0.06 22.33
CA PRO A 219 9.31 -0.85 22.86
C PRO A 219 9.11 -0.70 24.38
N GLU A 220 10.19 -0.52 25.14
CA GLU A 220 10.14 -0.30 26.59
C GLU A 220 9.55 1.07 26.93
N GLU A 221 9.95 2.12 26.21
CA GLU A 221 9.37 3.46 26.39
C GLU A 221 7.89 3.47 26.03
N ILE A 222 7.50 2.79 24.96
CA ILE A 222 6.09 2.64 24.54
C ILE A 222 5.28 1.99 25.66
N LYS A 223 5.76 0.87 26.23
CA LYS A 223 5.10 0.17 27.34
C LYS A 223 4.87 1.08 28.56
N GLU A 224 5.79 1.99 28.86
CA GLU A 224 5.62 2.92 29.96
C GLU A 224 4.65 4.07 29.64
N LEU A 225 4.66 4.56 28.39
CA LEU A 225 3.77 5.65 27.96
C LEU A 225 2.32 5.18 27.77
N VAL A 226 2.11 3.97 27.26
CA VAL A 226 0.77 3.37 27.08
C VAL A 226 0.01 3.30 28.41
N LYS A 227 0.68 3.05 29.54
CA LYS A 227 0.04 3.03 30.88
C LYS A 227 -0.58 4.37 31.29
N LEU A 228 -0.21 5.47 30.61
CA LEU A 228 -0.73 6.81 30.86
C LEU A 228 -1.93 7.14 29.96
N ILE A 229 -2.18 6.32 28.95
CA ILE A 229 -3.20 6.54 27.91
C ILE A 229 -4.41 5.66 28.25
N PRO A 230 -5.61 6.23 28.44
CA PRO A 230 -6.83 5.46 28.63
C PRO A 230 -7.17 4.59 27.41
N ASP A 231 -7.78 3.42 27.66
CA ASP A 231 -8.12 2.43 26.62
C ASP A 231 -9.04 2.99 25.50
N GLU A 232 -9.73 4.11 25.73
CA GLU A 232 -10.56 4.76 24.71
C GLU A 232 -9.76 5.54 23.65
N ILE A 233 -8.47 5.83 23.91
CA ILE A 233 -7.59 6.56 23.00
C ILE A 233 -6.65 5.55 22.32
N LEU A 234 -6.72 5.46 20.99
CA LEU A 234 -5.84 4.56 20.25
C LEU A 234 -4.38 5.02 20.32
N VAL A 235 -3.47 4.07 20.46
CA VAL A 235 -2.03 4.28 20.43
C VAL A 235 -1.46 3.84 19.10
N GLU A 236 -0.92 4.79 18.35
CA GLU A 236 -0.15 4.52 17.14
C GLU A 236 1.36 4.65 17.43
N VAL A 237 2.16 3.73 16.90
CA VAL A 237 3.62 3.82 16.95
C VAL A 237 4.17 4.01 15.53
N SER A 238 5.14 4.91 15.39
CA SER A 238 5.81 5.16 14.12
C SER A 238 7.31 5.44 14.31
N GLY A 239 8.04 5.50 13.20
CA GLY A 239 9.42 5.94 13.15
C GLY A 239 10.46 4.82 13.25
N GLY A 240 11.32 4.69 12.23
CA GLY A 240 12.51 3.84 12.26
C GLY A 240 12.29 2.31 12.30
N ILE A 241 11.06 1.83 12.30
CA ILE A 241 10.75 0.40 12.40
C ILE A 241 10.99 -0.30 11.06
N THR A 242 11.75 -1.39 11.11
CA THR A 242 12.17 -2.21 9.95
C THR A 242 11.76 -3.67 10.15
N PRO A 243 11.83 -4.53 9.11
CA PRO A 243 11.61 -5.97 9.28
C PRO A 243 12.53 -6.61 10.34
N ASN A 244 13.74 -6.07 10.53
CA ASN A 244 14.69 -6.59 11.51
C ASN A 244 14.34 -6.19 12.95
N SER A 245 13.57 -5.11 13.14
CA SER A 245 13.22 -4.58 14.47
C SER A 245 11.76 -4.82 14.84
N ILE A 246 10.87 -5.12 13.90
CA ILE A 246 9.42 -5.19 14.16
C ILE A 246 9.04 -6.17 15.28
N ASN A 247 9.72 -7.32 15.38
CA ASN A 247 9.45 -8.32 16.41
C ASN A 247 9.67 -7.78 17.84
N SER A 248 10.57 -6.79 18.05
CA SER A 248 10.74 -6.21 19.40
C SER A 248 9.53 -5.40 19.86
N PHE A 249 8.63 -5.01 18.95
CA PHE A 249 7.39 -4.28 19.27
C PHE A 249 6.24 -5.19 19.68
N LYS A 250 6.41 -6.52 19.63
CA LYS A 250 5.42 -7.48 20.12
C LYS A 250 5.07 -7.20 21.59
N GLY A 251 3.77 -7.08 21.87
CA GLY A 251 3.24 -6.79 23.19
C GLY A 251 3.68 -5.43 23.75
N CYS A 252 4.05 -4.46 22.91
CA CYS A 252 4.39 -3.11 23.37
C CYS A 252 3.19 -2.31 23.88
N GLY A 253 1.97 -2.75 23.56
CA GLY A 253 0.72 -2.10 23.95
C GLY A 253 0.22 -1.05 22.97
N ALA A 254 0.82 -0.96 21.77
CA ALA A 254 0.27 -0.17 20.67
C ALA A 254 -0.94 -0.89 20.05
N ASP A 255 -1.91 -0.12 19.57
CA ASP A 255 -3.01 -0.64 18.74
C ASP A 255 -2.61 -0.72 17.26
N VAL A 256 -1.74 0.19 16.84
CA VAL A 256 -1.36 0.38 15.43
C VAL A 256 0.14 0.66 15.31
N ILE A 257 0.79 0.07 14.30
CA ILE A 257 2.15 0.44 13.87
C ILE A 257 2.08 0.92 12.42
N SER A 258 2.52 2.15 12.16
CA SER A 258 2.56 2.71 10.80
C SER A 258 3.95 2.65 10.17
N LEU A 259 4.02 2.05 8.98
CA LEU A 259 5.26 1.76 8.28
C LEU A 259 5.30 2.44 6.90
N GLY A 260 6.01 3.57 6.81
CA GLY A 260 6.12 4.31 5.56
C GLY A 260 6.83 3.54 4.44
N TRP A 261 7.84 2.75 4.79
CA TRP A 261 8.71 2.08 3.82
C TRP A 261 8.00 0.99 3.03
N LEU A 262 6.85 0.49 3.51
CA LEU A 262 5.98 -0.43 2.77
C LEU A 262 5.61 0.12 1.38
N THR A 263 5.55 1.44 1.21
CA THR A 263 5.10 2.06 -0.05
C THR A 263 6.17 2.91 -0.75
N HIS A 264 7.14 3.50 -0.05
CA HIS A 264 8.22 4.27 -0.70
C HIS A 264 9.50 3.48 -1.00
N SER A 265 9.70 2.30 -0.39
CA SER A 265 10.93 1.50 -0.52
C SER A 265 10.61 0.07 -0.94
N VAL A 266 9.88 -0.07 -2.05
CA VAL A 266 9.33 -1.35 -2.51
C VAL A 266 10.40 -2.18 -3.21
N LYS A 267 10.52 -3.46 -2.82
CA LYS A 267 11.17 -4.49 -3.63
C LYS A 267 10.08 -5.23 -4.42
N ALA A 268 10.08 -5.05 -5.74
CA ALA A 268 9.08 -5.67 -6.60
C ALA A 268 9.17 -7.21 -6.56
N LEU A 269 8.01 -7.88 -6.59
CA LEU A 269 7.93 -9.35 -6.69
C LEU A 269 8.25 -9.77 -8.12
N ASP A 270 9.20 -10.67 -8.34
CA ASP A 270 9.58 -11.09 -9.69
C ASP A 270 8.47 -11.95 -10.33
N ILE A 271 7.89 -11.45 -11.42
CA ILE A 271 6.84 -12.10 -12.21
C ILE A 271 7.25 -12.05 -13.68
N SER A 272 7.03 -13.13 -14.43
CA SER A 272 7.29 -13.16 -15.86
C SER A 272 6.05 -13.44 -16.66
N PHE A 273 6.02 -12.94 -17.89
CA PHE A 273 5.10 -13.38 -18.93
C PHE A 273 5.85 -14.28 -19.90
N ASN A 274 5.30 -15.45 -20.22
CA ASN A 274 5.90 -16.38 -21.17
C ASN A 274 4.84 -16.79 -22.19
N LEU A 275 5.16 -16.70 -23.48
CA LEU A 275 4.32 -17.30 -24.52
C LEU A 275 4.40 -18.83 -24.42
N ASN A 276 3.25 -19.49 -24.59
CA ASN A 276 3.17 -20.94 -24.63
C ASN A 276 3.64 -21.41 -26.01
N ASN A 277 4.54 -22.40 -26.04
CA ASN A 277 4.96 -23.07 -27.27
C ASN A 277 3.83 -23.90 -27.90
#